data_AF-A0A3M1DHN2-F1
#
_entry.id   AF-A0A3M1DHN2-F1
#
_cell.length_a   1.000
_cell.length_b   1.000
_cell.length_c   1.000
_cell.angle_alpha   90.00
_cell.angle_beta   90.00
_cell.angle_gamma   90.00
#
_symmetry.space_group_name_H-M   'P 1'
#
loop_
_entity.id
_entity.type
_entity.pdbx_description
1 polymer ?
#
loop_
_entity_poly.entity_id
_entity_poly.type
_entity_poly.pdbx_seq_one_letter_code
_entity_poly.pdbx_strand_id
1 'polypeptide(L)'
;MVAKRVSKNSKGHKSSKHRRRPKLKLRGFNNLTKTLSFNIYDVCYARRPQARKEYLEYIDEEYNSERLVRILTEVADIIGANILNISSQDYDPMGASCTILIAEEPVDPKPDQVLAHLDKSHLCVHTYPETDSKSGVSTFRVDIDVSTCGKISPLKALNHLIESFESDIVVIDYKVRGFTRDVKGRKHFMDHRLHSIQQYIKKRILDRYQCVDINIYQENLFHTKMRLKDLDLDQYLFSINADDLSAEEQQHIRTVLEQEITEIFYSKHIF
;
A
#
# COMPACT_ATOMS: atom_id res chain seq x y z
N MET A 1 38.84 -55.72 35.47
CA MET A 1 38.39 -55.76 36.88
C MET A 1 36.87 -55.59 36.88
N VAL A 2 36.13 -56.58 37.37
CA VAL A 2 34.66 -56.66 37.32
C VAL A 2 34.05 -55.79 38.41
N ALA A 3 32.97 -55.05 38.11
CA ALA A 3 31.98 -54.66 39.11
C ALA A 3 30.58 -54.50 38.50
N LYS A 4 29.61 -55.07 39.21
CA LYS A 4 28.22 -55.38 38.83
C LYS A 4 27.27 -54.18 38.82
N ARG A 5 26.17 -54.36 38.07
CA ARG A 5 24.91 -53.60 38.06
C ARG A 5 24.34 -53.32 39.45
N VAL A 6 23.72 -52.15 39.61
CA VAL A 6 22.51 -51.97 40.43
C VAL A 6 21.48 -51.22 39.60
N SER A 7 20.35 -51.90 39.35
CA SER A 7 19.13 -51.35 38.79
C SER A 7 18.36 -50.57 39.86
N LYS A 8 17.93 -49.35 39.55
CA LYS A 8 16.71 -48.78 40.15
C LYS A 8 15.84 -48.19 39.04
N ASN A 9 14.68 -48.85 38.86
CA ASN A 9 13.53 -48.33 38.15
C ASN A 9 13.17 -46.96 38.70
N SER A 10 13.24 -45.93 37.86
CA SER A 10 12.49 -44.69 38.04
C SER A 10 11.58 -44.50 36.83
N LYS A 11 10.31 -44.26 37.15
CA LYS A 11 9.16 -44.24 36.25
C LYS A 11 9.41 -43.28 35.10
N GLY A 12 9.30 -43.79 33.87
CA GLY A 12 9.47 -43.00 32.65
C GLY A 12 8.46 -41.85 32.58
N HIS A 13 8.95 -40.63 32.72
CA HIS A 13 8.30 -39.47 32.12
C HIS A 13 8.41 -39.64 30.59
N LYS A 14 7.29 -39.94 29.93
CA LYS A 14 7.18 -39.86 28.47
C LYS A 14 7.38 -38.40 28.08
N SER A 15 8.59 -38.00 27.72
CA SER A 15 8.80 -36.75 27.00
C SER A 15 8.06 -36.85 25.67
N SER A 16 7.08 -35.97 25.46
CA SER A 16 6.43 -35.85 24.16
C SER A 16 7.50 -35.39 23.18
N LYS A 17 8.00 -36.32 22.36
CA LYS A 17 8.80 -35.96 21.19
C LYS A 17 7.90 -35.12 20.30
N HIS A 18 8.02 -33.79 20.38
CA HIS A 18 7.51 -32.91 19.34
C HIS A 18 8.09 -33.42 18.02
N ARG A 19 7.26 -34.10 17.23
CA ARG A 19 7.60 -34.47 15.85
C ARG A 19 7.93 -33.17 15.13
N ARG A 20 9.22 -32.92 14.89
CA ARG A 20 9.66 -31.81 14.03
C ARG A 20 8.92 -31.96 12.72
N ARG A 21 8.09 -30.97 12.37
CA ARG A 21 7.37 -30.94 11.10
C ARG A 21 8.39 -31.14 9.96
N PRO A 22 8.08 -31.93 8.93
CA PRO A 22 8.97 -32.12 7.80
C PRO A 22 9.38 -30.75 7.24
N LYS A 23 10.69 -30.51 7.10
CA LYS A 23 11.18 -29.29 6.47
C LYS A 23 10.82 -29.37 4.98
N LEU A 24 10.03 -28.41 4.50
CA LEU A 24 9.76 -28.25 3.07
C LEU A 24 11.09 -27.98 2.36
N LYS A 25 11.39 -28.77 1.32
CA LYS A 25 12.55 -28.53 0.46
C LYS A 25 12.16 -27.48 -0.58
N LEU A 26 12.48 -26.22 -0.31
CA LEU A 26 12.31 -25.14 -1.28
C LEU A 26 13.33 -25.33 -2.42
N ARG A 27 12.87 -25.71 -3.62
CA ARG A 27 13.70 -25.73 -4.83
C ARG A 27 13.56 -24.38 -5.52
N GLY A 28 14.65 -23.62 -5.61
CA GLY A 28 14.76 -22.47 -6.53
C GLY A 28 13.77 -21.32 -6.30
N PHE A 29 13.46 -20.98 -5.05
CA PHE A 29 12.63 -19.81 -4.74
C PHE A 29 13.36 -18.53 -5.17
N ASN A 30 12.69 -17.64 -5.90
CA ASN A 30 13.21 -16.32 -6.16
C ASN A 30 13.07 -15.51 -4.85
N ASN A 31 14.16 -15.39 -4.08
CA ASN A 31 14.14 -14.68 -2.78
C ASN A 31 14.19 -13.15 -2.94
N LEU A 32 13.76 -12.64 -4.09
CA LEU A 32 13.52 -11.21 -4.26
C LEU A 32 12.15 -10.87 -3.70
N THR A 33 12.14 -9.97 -2.72
CA THR A 33 10.93 -9.29 -2.27
C THR A 33 10.79 -7.99 -3.06
N LYS A 34 9.63 -7.78 -3.65
CA LYS A 34 9.28 -6.56 -4.38
C LYS A 34 8.13 -5.90 -3.65
N THR A 35 8.32 -4.66 -3.26
CA THR A 35 7.29 -3.87 -2.58
C THR A 35 6.99 -2.65 -3.41
N LEU A 36 5.71 -2.42 -3.65
CA LEU A 36 5.17 -1.20 -4.24
C LEU A 36 4.28 -0.54 -3.18
N SER A 37 4.64 0.67 -2.76
CA SER A 37 3.93 1.43 -1.74
C SER A 37 3.36 2.70 -2.36
N PHE A 38 2.17 3.11 -1.92
CA PHE A 38 1.51 4.35 -2.33
C PHE A 38 1.15 5.17 -1.10
N ASN A 39 1.36 6.47 -1.18
CA ASN A 39 0.65 7.46 -0.38
C ASN A 39 -0.13 8.34 -1.35
N ILE A 40 -1.44 8.29 -1.25
CA ILE A 40 -2.38 8.96 -2.12
C ILE A 40 -3.06 10.05 -1.30
N TYR A 41 -3.17 11.26 -1.83
CA TYR A 41 -3.81 12.38 -1.15
C TYR A 41 -4.84 13.02 -2.06
N ASP A 42 -6.01 13.26 -1.49
CA ASP A 42 -7.13 14.00 -2.04
C ASP A 42 -7.44 15.18 -1.11
N VAL A 43 -7.56 16.38 -1.67
CA VAL A 43 -7.71 17.63 -0.92
C VAL A 43 -9.05 18.24 -1.28
N CYS A 44 -9.78 18.69 -0.27
CA CYS A 44 -11.09 19.31 -0.42
C CYS A 44 -11.18 20.57 0.44
N TYR A 45 -11.98 21.53 0.01
CA TYR A 45 -12.30 22.74 0.75
C TYR A 45 -13.73 22.70 1.29
N ALA A 46 -13.86 22.66 2.62
CA ALA A 46 -15.12 22.69 3.34
C ALA A 46 -15.03 23.65 4.54
N ARG A 47 -15.40 24.93 4.34
CA ARG A 47 -15.29 25.95 5.41
C ARG A 47 -16.32 25.76 6.54
N ARG A 48 -17.58 25.45 6.19
CA ARG A 48 -18.67 25.41 7.17
C ARG A 48 -18.59 24.13 8.01
N PRO A 49 -18.83 24.17 9.33
CA PRO A 49 -18.83 22.96 10.18
C PRO A 49 -19.72 21.83 9.65
N GLN A 50 -20.88 22.19 9.10
CA GLN A 50 -21.80 21.24 8.50
C GLN A 50 -21.24 20.58 7.24
N ALA A 51 -20.68 21.37 6.31
CA ALA A 51 -20.05 20.85 5.09
C ALA A 51 -18.85 19.93 5.41
N ARG A 52 -18.09 20.23 6.46
CA ARG A 52 -17.01 19.34 6.93
C ARG A 52 -17.56 18.00 7.40
N LYS A 53 -18.64 18.00 8.18
CA LYS A 53 -19.28 16.77 8.66
C LYS A 53 -19.79 15.92 7.49
N GLU A 54 -20.41 16.56 6.50
CA GLU A 54 -20.92 15.90 5.30
C GLU A 54 -19.78 15.35 4.42
N TYR A 55 -18.69 16.10 4.23
CA TYR A 55 -17.50 15.61 3.51
C TYR A 55 -16.91 14.37 4.20
N LEU A 56 -16.80 14.41 5.52
CA LEU A 56 -16.29 13.31 6.31
C LEU A 56 -17.18 12.06 6.23
N GLU A 57 -18.50 12.24 6.28
CA GLU A 57 -19.48 11.15 6.07
C GLU A 57 -19.37 10.58 4.64
N TYR A 58 -19.23 11.44 3.63
CA TYR A 58 -19.01 11.03 2.25
C TYR A 58 -17.74 10.16 2.11
N ILE A 59 -16.61 10.59 2.69
CA ILE A 59 -15.36 9.83 2.63
C ILE A 59 -15.48 8.49 3.36
N ASP A 60 -16.15 8.45 4.50
CA ASP A 60 -16.36 7.20 5.26
C ASP A 60 -17.22 6.20 4.48
N GLU A 61 -18.28 6.68 3.81
CA GLU A 61 -19.10 5.85 2.92
C GLU A 61 -18.33 5.39 1.68
N GLU A 62 -17.63 6.32 1.03
CA GLU A 62 -16.96 6.09 -0.25
C GLU A 62 -15.75 5.16 -0.10
N TYR A 63 -15.01 5.23 1.02
CA TYR A 63 -13.77 4.48 1.26
C TYR A 63 -13.86 3.50 2.46
N ASN A 64 -15.03 2.92 2.66
CA ASN A 64 -15.25 1.86 3.66
C ASN A 64 -14.45 0.56 3.38
N SER A 65 -14.38 -0.29 4.40
CA SER A 65 -13.63 -1.53 4.37
C SER A 65 -14.08 -2.50 3.27
N GLU A 66 -15.36 -2.53 2.90
CA GLU A 66 -15.88 -3.37 1.82
C GLU A 66 -15.29 -2.98 0.46
N ARG A 67 -15.25 -1.68 0.15
CA ARG A 67 -14.60 -1.19 -1.07
C ARG A 67 -13.11 -1.48 -1.06
N LEU A 68 -12.43 -1.23 0.07
CA LEU A 68 -11.00 -1.50 0.19
C LEU A 68 -10.67 -2.99 -0.04
N VAL A 69 -11.49 -3.90 0.48
CA VAL A 69 -11.38 -5.35 0.23
C VAL A 69 -11.54 -5.66 -1.25
N ARG A 70 -12.52 -5.06 -1.94
CA ARG A 70 -12.72 -5.23 -3.39
C ARG A 70 -11.49 -4.80 -4.18
N ILE A 71 -11.00 -3.57 -3.94
CA ILE A 71 -9.81 -3.04 -4.62
C ILE A 71 -8.60 -3.96 -4.41
N LEU A 72 -8.31 -4.38 -3.18
CA LEU A 72 -7.16 -5.25 -2.92
C LEU A 72 -7.32 -6.66 -3.49
N THR A 73 -8.56 -7.15 -3.64
CA THR A 73 -8.84 -8.43 -4.29
C THR A 73 -8.60 -8.33 -5.80
N GLU A 74 -9.03 -7.25 -6.45
CA GLU A 74 -8.72 -6.97 -7.86
C GLU A 74 -7.21 -6.84 -8.08
N VAL A 75 -6.50 -6.19 -7.15
CA VAL A 75 -5.02 -6.13 -7.15
C VAL A 75 -4.42 -7.54 -7.09
N ALA A 76 -4.89 -8.40 -6.19
CA ALA A 76 -4.41 -9.78 -6.08
C ALA A 76 -4.61 -10.55 -7.39
N ASP A 77 -5.77 -10.39 -8.04
CA ASP A 77 -6.07 -11.01 -9.33
C ASP A 77 -5.16 -10.48 -10.45
N ILE A 78 -4.96 -9.16 -10.53
CA ILE A 78 -4.10 -8.51 -11.54
C ILE A 78 -2.64 -9.00 -11.45
N ILE A 79 -2.12 -9.14 -10.23
CA ILE A 79 -0.75 -9.63 -10.03
C ILE A 79 -0.66 -11.16 -10.15
N GLY A 80 -1.79 -11.86 -10.15
CA GLY A 80 -1.88 -13.33 -10.26
C GLY A 80 -1.54 -14.04 -8.96
N ALA A 81 -1.90 -13.45 -7.81
CA ALA A 81 -1.66 -14.03 -6.50
C ALA A 81 -2.90 -14.75 -5.95
N ASN A 82 -2.68 -15.77 -5.14
CA ASN A 82 -3.74 -16.52 -4.48
C ASN A 82 -4.03 -15.91 -3.11
N ILE A 83 -5.28 -15.52 -2.86
CA ILE A 83 -5.72 -15.01 -1.56
C ILE A 83 -5.80 -16.16 -0.56
N LEU A 84 -5.14 -15.99 0.59
CA LEU A 84 -5.14 -16.95 1.69
C LEU A 84 -6.07 -16.51 2.82
N ASN A 85 -6.10 -15.21 3.10
CA ASN A 85 -6.90 -14.62 4.15
C ASN A 85 -7.14 -13.14 3.88
N ILE A 86 -8.30 -12.65 4.29
CA ILE A 86 -8.67 -11.24 4.26
C ILE A 86 -9.06 -10.85 5.68
N SER A 87 -8.56 -9.70 6.13
CA SER A 87 -8.96 -9.06 7.38
C SER A 87 -9.20 -7.58 7.09
N SER A 88 -10.31 -7.04 7.56
CA SER A 88 -10.65 -5.64 7.37
C SER A 88 -11.38 -5.08 8.59
N GLN A 89 -11.33 -3.76 8.73
CA GLN A 89 -11.94 -3.05 9.86
C GLN A 89 -12.29 -1.61 9.45
N ASP A 90 -13.51 -1.19 9.79
CA ASP A 90 -13.92 0.22 9.83
C ASP A 90 -13.71 0.77 11.25
N TYR A 91 -13.32 2.04 11.34
CA TYR A 91 -12.97 2.73 12.58
C TYR A 91 -13.96 3.85 12.90
N ASP A 92 -14.20 4.06 14.19
CA ASP A 92 -14.97 5.18 14.75
C ASP A 92 -13.97 6.19 15.38
N PRO A 93 -13.99 7.49 15.02
CA PRO A 93 -15.04 8.16 14.26
C PRO A 93 -15.04 7.89 12.75
N MET A 94 -13.89 7.60 12.11
CA MET A 94 -13.80 7.49 10.65
C MET A 94 -12.63 6.63 10.17
N GLY A 95 -12.77 6.10 8.95
CA GLY A 95 -11.71 5.47 8.16
C GLY A 95 -11.73 3.95 8.25
N ALA A 96 -10.96 3.31 7.38
CA ALA A 96 -10.92 1.87 7.24
C ALA A 96 -9.52 1.33 6.99
N SER A 97 -9.34 0.04 7.25
CA SER A 97 -8.17 -0.71 6.84
C SER A 97 -8.53 -2.09 6.30
N CYS A 98 -7.68 -2.59 5.41
CA CYS A 98 -7.76 -3.96 4.93
C CYS A 98 -6.34 -4.54 4.79
N THR A 99 -6.20 -5.81 5.14
CA THR A 99 -5.00 -6.62 4.91
C THR A 99 -5.39 -7.93 4.25
N ILE A 100 -4.74 -8.24 3.13
CA ILE A 100 -4.90 -9.51 2.41
C ILE A 100 -3.57 -10.26 2.44
N LEU A 101 -3.61 -11.48 2.96
CA LEU A 101 -2.48 -12.41 2.90
C LEU A 101 -2.54 -13.16 1.57
N ILE A 102 -1.43 -13.14 0.83
CA ILE A 102 -1.36 -13.74 -0.52
C ILE A 102 -0.21 -14.73 -0.65
N ALA A 103 -0.32 -15.64 -1.62
CA ALA A 103 0.72 -16.57 -2.04
C ALA A 103 0.91 -16.59 -3.56
N GLU A 104 2.15 -16.82 -4.01
CA GLU A 104 2.46 -16.94 -5.44
C GLU A 104 1.91 -18.22 -6.06
N GLU A 105 2.09 -19.36 -5.39
CA GLU A 105 1.58 -20.66 -5.85
C GLU A 105 0.28 -21.02 -5.13
N PRO A 106 -0.61 -21.81 -5.76
CA PRO A 106 -1.79 -22.35 -5.09
C PRO A 106 -1.40 -23.11 -3.83
N VAL A 107 -2.07 -22.81 -2.72
CA VAL A 107 -1.86 -23.49 -1.45
C VAL A 107 -3.11 -24.28 -1.12
N ASP A 108 -2.97 -25.57 -0.77
CA ASP A 108 -4.07 -26.34 -0.20
C ASP A 108 -4.46 -25.71 1.15
N PRO A 109 -5.66 -25.12 1.28
CA PRO A 109 -6.03 -24.43 2.51
C PRO A 109 -6.16 -25.45 3.64
N LYS A 110 -5.24 -25.40 4.60
CA LYS A 110 -5.35 -26.14 5.86
C LYS A 110 -5.81 -25.17 6.96
N PRO A 111 -6.82 -25.52 7.79
CA PRO A 111 -7.38 -24.63 8.80
C PRO A 111 -6.33 -24.01 9.75
N ASP A 112 -5.25 -24.75 10.05
CA ASP A 112 -4.20 -24.32 10.97
C ASP A 112 -3.03 -23.55 10.29
N GLN A 113 -3.13 -23.25 8.98
CA GLN A 113 -2.03 -22.65 8.18
C GLN A 113 -2.20 -21.15 7.91
N VAL A 114 -3.20 -20.52 8.54
CA VAL A 114 -3.47 -19.07 8.47
C VAL A 114 -2.35 -18.23 9.16
N LEU A 115 -1.35 -18.87 9.77
CA LEU A 115 -0.20 -18.20 10.40
C LEU A 115 1.08 -18.19 9.54
N ALA A 116 1.48 -16.98 9.15
CA ALA A 116 2.85 -16.46 9.07
C ALA A 116 3.95 -17.47 8.68
N HIS A 117 4.08 -17.79 7.39
CA HIS A 117 5.29 -18.44 6.86
C HIS A 117 6.03 -17.48 5.93
N LEU A 118 7.36 -17.62 5.89
CA LEU A 118 8.30 -16.75 5.15
C LEU A 118 8.06 -16.69 3.64
N ASP A 119 7.19 -17.56 3.11
CA ASP A 119 6.83 -17.64 1.69
C ASP A 119 5.56 -16.84 1.35
N LYS A 120 4.92 -16.20 2.33
CA LYS A 120 3.69 -15.43 2.15
C LYS A 120 3.98 -13.94 2.01
N SER A 121 3.16 -13.31 1.21
CA SER A 121 3.20 -11.90 0.84
C SER A 121 1.92 -11.22 1.33
N HIS A 122 1.83 -9.90 1.23
CA HIS A 122 0.68 -9.17 1.76
C HIS A 122 0.35 -7.95 0.94
N LEU A 123 -0.94 -7.62 0.94
CA LEU A 123 -1.50 -6.37 0.48
C LEU A 123 -2.12 -5.67 1.68
N CYS A 124 -1.82 -4.40 1.89
CA CYS A 124 -2.42 -3.60 2.96
C CYS A 124 -2.93 -2.27 2.42
N VAL A 125 -4.01 -1.76 3.00
CA VAL A 125 -4.50 -0.41 2.76
C VAL A 125 -5.02 0.20 4.06
N HIS A 126 -4.76 1.48 4.26
CA HIS A 126 -5.21 2.29 5.39
C HIS A 126 -5.66 3.66 4.91
N THR A 127 -6.76 4.16 5.44
CA THR A 127 -7.27 5.49 5.10
C THR A 127 -7.21 6.42 6.30
N TYR A 128 -6.88 7.69 6.06
CA TYR A 128 -6.70 8.72 7.08
C TYR A 128 -7.38 10.02 6.62
N PRO A 129 -8.66 10.22 6.94
CA PRO A 129 -9.30 11.52 6.81
C PRO A 129 -8.78 12.51 7.87
N GLU A 130 -8.48 13.74 7.45
CA GLU A 130 -8.02 14.84 8.29
C GLU A 130 -8.75 16.13 7.89
N THR A 131 -8.95 17.06 8.84
CA THR A 131 -9.58 18.34 8.54
C THR A 131 -9.07 19.44 9.45
N ASP A 132 -8.51 20.49 8.84
CA ASP A 132 -8.17 21.72 9.53
C ASP A 132 -9.35 22.69 9.54
N SER A 133 -9.94 22.82 10.73
CA SER A 133 -11.06 23.74 10.95
C SER A 133 -10.75 25.22 10.71
N LYS A 134 -9.46 25.64 10.74
CA LYS A 134 -9.04 27.04 10.58
C LYS A 134 -8.93 27.44 9.12
N SER A 135 -8.20 26.68 8.32
CA SER A 135 -8.11 26.90 6.87
C SER A 135 -9.41 26.51 6.15
N GLY A 136 -10.13 25.52 6.69
CA GLY A 136 -11.29 24.91 6.02
C GLY A 136 -10.87 23.86 5.00
N VAL A 137 -9.61 23.43 5.00
CA VAL A 137 -9.11 22.35 4.16
C VAL A 137 -9.31 21.02 4.87
N SER A 138 -9.73 20.03 4.08
CA SER A 138 -9.83 18.63 4.48
C SER A 138 -8.94 17.81 3.56
N THR A 139 -8.10 16.97 4.14
CA THR A 139 -7.18 16.11 3.40
C THR A 139 -7.52 14.66 3.69
N PHE A 140 -7.75 13.87 2.65
CA PHE A 140 -7.93 12.44 2.74
C PHE A 140 -6.69 11.72 2.22
N ARG A 141 -6.09 10.88 3.05
CA ARG A 141 -4.90 10.10 2.69
C ARG A 141 -5.20 8.61 2.64
N VAL A 142 -4.73 7.93 1.60
CA VAL A 142 -4.73 6.46 1.51
C VAL A 142 -3.29 5.96 1.43
N ASP A 143 -2.93 5.05 2.32
CA ASP A 143 -1.65 4.36 2.35
C ASP A 143 -1.85 2.93 1.87
N ILE A 144 -1.14 2.50 0.82
CA ILE A 144 -1.25 1.15 0.24
C ILE A 144 0.12 0.50 0.18
N ASP A 145 0.20 -0.77 0.58
CA ASP A 145 1.42 -1.57 0.48
C ASP A 145 1.12 -2.88 -0.27
N VAL A 146 1.76 -3.08 -1.41
CA VAL A 146 1.70 -4.32 -2.21
C VAL A 146 3.07 -4.98 -2.15
N SER A 147 3.21 -5.94 -1.24
CA SER A 147 4.45 -6.71 -1.05
C SER A 147 4.30 -8.09 -1.66
N THR A 148 5.25 -8.47 -2.52
CA THR A 148 5.23 -9.73 -3.25
C THR A 148 6.59 -10.42 -3.18
N CYS A 149 6.58 -11.74 -3.17
CA CYS A 149 7.75 -12.59 -3.26
C CYS A 149 7.82 -13.23 -4.65
N GLY A 150 9.01 -13.69 -5.03
CA GLY A 150 9.15 -14.55 -6.18
C GLY A 150 9.09 -13.80 -7.51
N LYS A 151 8.38 -14.34 -8.50
CA LYS A 151 8.31 -13.76 -9.86
C LYS A 151 7.17 -12.76 -10.05
N ILE A 152 6.23 -12.72 -9.11
CA ILE A 152 5.14 -11.74 -9.14
C ILE A 152 5.74 -10.34 -9.11
N SER A 153 5.24 -9.46 -9.96
CA SER A 153 5.63 -8.05 -9.98
C SER A 153 4.43 -7.21 -9.56
N PRO A 154 4.55 -6.43 -8.48
CA PRO A 154 3.45 -5.59 -8.00
C PRO A 154 3.21 -4.40 -8.95
N LEU A 155 4.18 -4.05 -9.80
CA LEU A 155 4.06 -3.01 -10.84
C LEU A 155 2.92 -3.29 -11.84
N LYS A 156 2.44 -4.53 -11.94
CA LYS A 156 1.26 -4.86 -12.78
C LYS A 156 -0.02 -4.17 -12.28
N ALA A 157 -0.16 -4.00 -10.98
CA ALA A 157 -1.33 -3.35 -10.37
C ALA A 157 -1.23 -1.82 -10.31
N LEU A 158 -0.09 -1.25 -10.70
CA LEU A 158 0.22 0.18 -10.56
C LEU A 158 -0.88 1.09 -11.14
N ASN A 159 -1.28 0.85 -12.38
CA ASN A 159 -2.29 1.69 -13.04
C ASN A 159 -3.67 1.52 -12.42
N HIS A 160 -4.03 0.30 -12.00
CA HIS A 160 -5.31 0.06 -11.37
C HIS A 160 -5.37 0.79 -10.03
N LEU A 161 -4.32 0.70 -9.20
CA LEU A 161 -4.24 1.42 -7.94
C LEU A 161 -4.33 2.94 -8.12
N ILE A 162 -3.64 3.53 -9.09
CA ILE A 162 -3.76 4.98 -9.36
C ILE A 162 -5.17 5.34 -9.84
N GLU A 163 -5.83 4.48 -10.60
CA GLU A 163 -7.16 4.76 -11.15
C GLU A 163 -8.30 4.50 -10.13
N SER A 164 -8.08 3.65 -9.13
CA SER A 164 -9.07 3.32 -8.09
C SER A 164 -9.27 4.43 -7.04
N PHE A 165 -8.33 5.38 -6.99
CA PHE A 165 -8.36 6.54 -6.10
C PHE A 165 -8.16 7.80 -6.96
N GLU A 166 -9.18 8.64 -7.08
CA GLU A 166 -9.08 9.95 -7.74
C GLU A 166 -8.33 10.88 -6.79
N SER A 167 -7.22 11.47 -7.23
CA SER A 167 -6.27 12.07 -6.26
C SER A 167 -5.43 13.18 -6.84
N ASP A 168 -5.16 14.17 -5.99
CA ASP A 168 -4.31 15.32 -6.31
C ASP A 168 -2.84 14.95 -6.32
N ILE A 169 -2.43 14.14 -5.34
CA ILE A 169 -1.03 13.78 -5.14
C ILE A 169 -0.93 12.27 -5.00
N VAL A 170 0.02 11.69 -5.72
CA VAL A 170 0.36 10.28 -5.62
C VAL A 170 1.86 10.16 -5.42
N VAL A 171 2.27 9.61 -4.28
CA VAL A 171 3.66 9.28 -3.97
C VAL A 171 3.81 7.78 -4.06
N ILE A 172 4.76 7.32 -4.87
CA ILE A 172 4.93 5.91 -5.19
C ILE A 172 6.37 5.51 -4.91
N ASP A 173 6.53 4.48 -4.08
CA ASP A 173 7.80 3.84 -3.81
C ASP A 173 7.81 2.43 -4.38
N TYR A 174 8.87 2.10 -5.11
CA TYR A 174 9.13 0.73 -5.52
C TYR A 174 10.52 0.31 -5.06
N LYS A 175 10.59 -0.82 -4.35
CA LYS A 175 11.86 -1.35 -3.88
C LYS A 175 11.96 -2.85 -4.08
N VAL A 176 13.17 -3.29 -4.43
CA VAL A 176 13.52 -4.72 -4.51
C VAL A 176 14.56 -5.03 -3.44
N ARG A 177 14.34 -6.10 -2.68
CA ARG A 177 15.21 -6.54 -1.58
C ARG A 177 15.49 -8.03 -1.68
N GLY A 178 16.62 -8.46 -1.12
CA GLY A 178 17.06 -9.86 -1.18
C GLY A 178 17.87 -10.17 -2.45
N PHE A 179 18.13 -11.45 -2.69
CA PHE A 179 18.81 -11.92 -3.90
C PHE A 179 18.42 -13.35 -4.25
N THR A 180 18.43 -13.65 -5.55
CA THR A 180 18.36 -15.02 -6.07
C THR A 180 19.71 -15.44 -6.66
N ARG A 181 19.91 -16.74 -6.89
CA ARG A 181 21.13 -17.27 -7.53
C ARG A 181 20.77 -17.98 -8.83
N ASP A 182 21.56 -17.72 -9.88
CA ASP A 182 21.43 -18.47 -11.12
C ASP A 182 22.04 -19.88 -11.02
N VAL A 183 21.86 -20.68 -12.07
CA VAL A 183 22.41 -22.05 -12.18
C VAL A 183 23.94 -22.12 -12.11
N LYS A 184 24.63 -20.98 -12.30
CA LYS A 184 26.09 -20.84 -12.17
C LYS A 184 26.50 -20.30 -10.79
N GLY A 185 25.54 -20.11 -9.88
CA GLY A 185 25.75 -19.61 -8.52
C GLY A 185 25.90 -18.09 -8.39
N ARG A 186 25.77 -17.31 -9.47
CA ARG A 186 25.88 -15.85 -9.44
C ARG A 186 24.63 -15.23 -8.79
N LYS A 187 24.83 -14.22 -7.95
CA LYS A 187 23.74 -13.52 -7.27
C LYS A 187 23.10 -12.49 -8.21
N HIS A 188 21.77 -12.41 -8.17
CA HIS A 188 20.95 -11.42 -8.86
C HIS A 188 20.09 -10.71 -7.82
N PHE A 189 20.12 -9.38 -7.82
CA PHE A 189 19.42 -8.52 -6.86
C PHE A 189 18.18 -7.85 -7.46
N MET A 190 17.96 -8.05 -8.75
CA MET A 190 16.81 -7.58 -9.51
C MET A 190 16.60 -8.54 -10.69
N ASP A 191 15.35 -8.79 -11.05
CA ASP A 191 14.96 -9.73 -12.11
C ASP A 191 14.34 -9.05 -13.34
N HIS A 192 14.34 -7.72 -13.37
CA HIS A 192 13.89 -6.89 -14.48
C HIS A 192 14.73 -5.61 -14.55
N ARG A 193 14.61 -4.83 -15.63
CA ARG A 193 15.21 -3.49 -15.70
C ARG A 193 14.15 -2.46 -15.35
N LEU A 194 14.51 -1.52 -14.49
CA LEU A 194 13.67 -0.41 -14.11
C LEU A 194 14.53 0.85 -14.07
N HIS A 195 14.15 1.89 -14.80
CA HIS A 195 14.79 3.20 -14.71
C HIS A 195 13.94 4.19 -13.93
N SER A 196 12.62 4.05 -14.02
CA SER A 196 11.62 4.90 -13.39
C SER A 196 10.31 4.13 -13.26
N ILE A 197 9.55 4.37 -12.18
CA ILE A 197 8.20 3.83 -12.00
C ILE A 197 7.27 4.37 -13.10
N GLN A 198 7.50 5.59 -13.58
CA GLN A 198 6.71 6.22 -14.65
C GLN A 198 6.67 5.39 -15.93
N GLN A 199 7.67 4.54 -16.20
CA GLN A 199 7.68 3.62 -17.34
C GLN A 199 6.53 2.61 -17.32
N TYR A 200 5.94 2.39 -16.15
CA TYR A 200 4.84 1.45 -15.93
C TYR A 200 3.49 2.16 -15.80
N ILE A 201 3.45 3.49 -15.88
CA ILE A 201 2.24 4.29 -15.78
C ILE A 201 1.73 4.59 -17.20
N LYS A 202 0.42 4.40 -17.44
CA LYS A 202 -0.22 4.71 -18.71
C LYS A 202 -0.03 6.20 -19.02
N LYS A 203 0.31 6.51 -20.27
CA LYS A 203 0.52 7.89 -20.74
C LYS A 203 -0.64 8.83 -20.39
N ARG A 204 -1.89 8.37 -20.52
CA ARG A 204 -3.09 9.15 -20.17
C ARG A 204 -3.11 9.63 -18.72
N ILE A 205 -2.54 8.85 -17.80
CA ILE A 205 -2.43 9.22 -16.39
C ILE A 205 -1.30 10.26 -16.29
N LEU A 206 -0.09 9.94 -16.78
CA LEU A 206 1.05 10.87 -16.74
C LEU A 206 0.74 12.24 -17.35
N ASP A 207 -0.07 12.31 -18.40
CA ASP A 207 -0.44 13.56 -19.05
C ASP A 207 -1.21 14.51 -18.10
N ARG A 208 -1.92 13.98 -17.10
CA ARG A 208 -2.64 14.75 -16.06
C ARG A 208 -1.75 15.25 -14.92
N TYR A 209 -0.61 14.60 -14.68
CA TYR A 209 0.23 14.86 -13.51
C TYR A 209 1.59 15.45 -13.88
N GLN A 210 2.07 16.41 -13.09
CA GLN A 210 3.49 16.73 -13.02
C GLN A 210 4.18 15.63 -12.20
N CYS A 211 5.25 15.05 -12.75
CA CYS A 211 5.93 13.91 -12.16
C CYS A 211 7.40 14.24 -11.82
N VAL A 212 7.89 13.76 -10.68
CA VAL A 212 9.28 13.90 -10.23
C VAL A 212 9.81 12.55 -9.77
N ASP A 213 10.99 12.17 -10.23
CA ASP A 213 11.67 10.92 -9.85
C ASP A 213 12.86 11.16 -8.92
N ILE A 214 13.02 10.29 -7.92
CA ILE A 214 14.15 10.27 -6.99
C ILE A 214 14.63 8.81 -6.83
N ASN A 215 15.46 8.35 -7.76
CA ASN A 215 15.88 6.94 -7.80
C ASN A 215 17.28 6.74 -7.20
N ILE A 216 17.43 5.74 -6.33
CA ILE A 216 18.71 5.27 -5.78
C ILE A 216 19.00 3.88 -6.36
N TYR A 217 19.58 3.86 -7.56
CA TYR A 217 19.79 2.63 -8.34
C TYR A 217 20.64 1.58 -7.63
N GLN A 218 21.67 2.00 -6.89
CA GLN A 218 22.55 1.11 -6.14
C GLN A 218 21.80 0.33 -5.05
N GLU A 219 20.70 0.90 -4.55
CA GLU A 219 19.86 0.33 -3.51
C GLU A 219 18.56 -0.25 -4.05
N ASN A 220 18.38 -0.37 -5.37
CA ASN A 220 17.13 -0.81 -6.00
C ASN A 220 15.88 -0.14 -5.39
N LEU A 221 15.97 1.17 -5.16
CA LEU A 221 14.91 2.01 -4.59
C LEU A 221 14.53 3.07 -5.62
N PHE A 222 13.27 3.12 -5.96
CA PHE A 222 12.70 4.00 -6.97
C PHE A 222 11.55 4.75 -6.33
N HIS A 223 11.46 6.03 -6.62
CA HIS A 223 10.48 6.91 -6.03
C HIS A 223 9.97 7.85 -7.10
N THR A 224 8.65 7.93 -7.24
CA THR A 224 7.97 8.86 -8.14
C THR A 224 6.91 9.61 -7.36
N LYS A 225 6.98 10.94 -7.39
CA LYS A 225 5.90 11.81 -6.92
C LYS A 225 5.13 12.35 -8.11
N MET A 226 3.82 12.39 -8.00
CA MET A 226 2.91 12.90 -9.00
C MET A 226 1.99 13.94 -8.35
N ARG A 227 1.80 15.09 -8.98
CA ARG A 227 0.85 16.13 -8.59
C ARG A 227 -0.02 16.51 -9.77
N LEU A 228 -1.33 16.64 -9.60
CA LEU A 228 -2.24 17.06 -10.67
C LEU A 228 -1.83 18.45 -11.20
N LYS A 229 -1.82 18.61 -12.53
CA LYS A 229 -1.35 19.86 -13.16
C LYS A 229 -2.36 21.00 -13.03
N ASP A 230 -3.64 20.67 -13.23
CA ASP A 230 -4.70 21.65 -13.35
C ASP A 230 -5.56 21.62 -12.08
N LEU A 231 -5.58 22.75 -11.36
CA LEU A 231 -6.44 22.96 -10.19
C LEU A 231 -7.74 23.63 -10.66
N ASP A 232 -8.76 22.81 -10.88
CA ASP A 232 -10.12 23.25 -11.19
C ASP A 232 -10.91 23.44 -9.90
N LEU A 233 -11.13 24.70 -9.49
CA LEU A 233 -11.67 25.05 -8.17
C LEU A 233 -13.01 24.36 -7.88
N ASP A 234 -13.88 24.18 -8.87
CA ASP A 234 -15.18 23.53 -8.68
C ASP A 234 -15.05 22.06 -8.22
N GLN A 235 -13.93 21.39 -8.54
CA GLN A 235 -13.66 20.02 -8.09
C GLN A 235 -13.20 19.96 -6.62
N TYR A 236 -12.79 21.08 -6.04
CA TYR A 236 -12.30 21.15 -4.65
C TYR A 236 -13.34 21.73 -3.69
N LEU A 237 -14.46 22.27 -4.17
CA LEU A 237 -15.47 22.89 -3.32
C LEU A 237 -16.54 21.87 -2.92
N PHE A 238 -16.73 21.64 -1.63
CA PHE A 238 -17.80 20.78 -1.15
C PHE A 238 -19.09 21.56 -0.88
N SER A 239 -20.20 21.12 -1.47
CA SER A 239 -21.55 21.68 -1.30
C SER A 239 -21.69 23.18 -1.68
N ILE A 240 -20.77 23.74 -2.47
CA ILE A 240 -20.76 25.14 -2.94
C ILE A 240 -20.17 25.18 -4.35
N ASN A 241 -20.70 26.00 -5.26
CA ASN A 241 -20.09 26.22 -6.58
C ASN A 241 -19.17 27.45 -6.56
N ALA A 242 -18.16 27.51 -7.42
CA ALA A 242 -17.29 28.68 -7.50
C ALA A 242 -18.07 29.96 -7.83
N ASP A 243 -19.13 29.87 -8.66
CA ASP A 243 -19.98 31.00 -9.04
C ASP A 243 -20.73 31.64 -7.86
N ASP A 244 -20.91 30.91 -6.75
CA ASP A 244 -21.53 31.43 -5.52
C ASP A 244 -20.55 32.24 -4.65
N LEU A 245 -19.26 32.28 -5.02
CA LEU A 245 -18.18 32.93 -4.29
C LEU A 245 -17.71 34.20 -4.99
N SER A 246 -17.35 35.21 -4.20
CA SER A 246 -16.69 36.40 -4.74
C SER A 246 -15.32 36.05 -5.33
N ALA A 247 -14.84 36.86 -6.30
CA ALA A 247 -13.53 36.65 -6.91
C ALA A 247 -12.38 36.67 -5.86
N GLU A 248 -12.53 37.46 -4.80
CA GLU A 248 -11.57 37.50 -3.69
C GLU A 248 -11.58 36.19 -2.88
N GLU A 249 -12.76 35.63 -2.59
CA GLU A 249 -12.89 34.34 -1.92
C GLU A 249 -12.34 33.20 -2.78
N GLN A 250 -12.65 33.17 -4.07
CA GLN A 250 -12.10 32.16 -4.99
C GLN A 250 -10.57 32.22 -5.02
N GLN A 251 -9.99 33.42 -5.10
CA GLN A 251 -8.55 33.59 -5.11
C GLN A 251 -7.91 33.17 -3.79
N HIS A 252 -8.55 33.47 -2.66
CA HIS A 252 -8.12 33.04 -1.34
C HIS A 252 -8.12 31.50 -1.23
N ILE A 253 -9.22 30.85 -1.61
CA ILE A 253 -9.35 29.39 -1.55
C ILE A 253 -8.32 28.70 -2.45
N ARG A 254 -8.14 29.18 -3.69
CA ARG A 254 -7.09 28.68 -4.59
C ARG A 254 -5.71 28.78 -3.95
N THR A 255 -5.41 29.90 -3.29
CA THR A 255 -4.11 30.09 -2.62
C THR A 255 -3.91 29.07 -1.49
N VAL A 256 -4.92 28.85 -0.66
CA VAL A 256 -4.86 27.90 0.46
C VAL A 256 -4.72 26.46 -0.06
N LEU A 257 -5.49 26.07 -1.08
CA LEU A 257 -5.39 24.74 -1.69
C LEU A 257 -4.01 24.51 -2.35
N GLU A 258 -3.51 25.50 -3.08
CA GLU A 258 -2.18 25.46 -3.69
C GLU A 258 -1.08 25.29 -2.64
N GLN A 259 -1.19 25.98 -1.50
CA GLN A 259 -0.27 25.83 -0.39
C GLN A 259 -0.31 24.40 0.16
N GLU A 260 -1.49 23.89 0.53
CA GLU A 260 -1.65 22.52 1.06
C GLU A 260 -1.06 21.47 0.11
N ILE A 261 -1.48 21.50 -1.16
CA ILE A 261 -1.03 20.54 -2.18
C ILE A 261 0.49 20.63 -2.37
N THR A 262 1.05 21.84 -2.37
CA THR A 262 2.50 22.05 -2.54
C THR A 262 3.28 21.51 -1.34
N GLU A 263 2.82 21.77 -0.12
CA GLU A 263 3.49 21.31 1.10
C GLU A 263 3.46 19.80 1.25
N ILE A 264 2.32 19.15 0.93
CA ILE A 264 2.22 17.69 0.89
C ILE A 264 3.17 17.12 -0.18
N PHE A 265 3.14 17.68 -1.40
CA PHE A 265 3.94 17.19 -2.52
C PHE A 265 5.44 17.25 -2.22
N TYR A 266 5.93 18.36 -1.65
CA TYR A 266 7.33 18.50 -1.26
C TYR A 266 7.67 17.91 0.11
N SER A 267 6.65 17.54 0.90
CA SER A 267 6.77 17.03 2.26
C SER A 267 7.54 18.00 3.17
N LYS A 268 7.24 19.30 3.04
CA LYS A 268 7.94 20.40 3.72
C LYS A 268 6.95 21.52 4.00
N HIS A 269 7.13 22.17 5.16
CA HIS A 269 6.53 23.47 5.43
C HIS A 269 7.30 24.51 4.60
N ILE A 270 6.65 25.08 3.59
CA ILE A 270 7.28 26.00 2.63
C ILE A 270 6.80 27.44 2.87
N PHE A 271 5.57 27.59 3.37
CA PHE A 271 4.93 28.88 3.58
C PHE A 271 4.91 29.33 5.05
#